data_AF-A0A7X3Z022-F1
#
_entry.id   AF-A0A7X3Z022-F1
#
_cell.length_a   1.000
_cell.length_b   1.000
_cell.length_c   1.000
_cell.angle_alpha   90.00
_cell.angle_beta   90.00
_cell.angle_gamma   90.00
#
_symmetry.space_group_name_H-M   'P 1'
#
loop_
_entity.id
_entity.type
_entity.pdbx_description
1 polymer ?
#
loop_
_entity_poly.entity_id
_entity_poly.type
_entity_poly.pdbx_seq_one_letter_code
_entity_poly.pdbx_strand_id
1 'polypeptide(L)'
;MPVRLAMRTRYNVSMLDRVQYGPVPRQRLYERFTDGRISGLLNEDLLQTLFIGLTRNDVGGGSHDLMDQQNRRYESRTITNRGVNLVPSNQIGQGRMINLDAIAERRNELYAFIFVDVRNSPNYFIFSIPVDDPVFEYRRKLTCNQVDEIVADYPNRTIPIRL
;
A
#
# COMPACT_ATOMS: atom_id res chain seq x y z
N MET A 1 2.42 9.15 17.83
CA MET A 1 3.65 8.36 18.05
C MET A 1 3.75 7.39 16.90
N PRO A 2 4.83 7.43 16.13
CA PRO A 2 5.00 6.49 15.02
C PRO A 2 5.11 5.06 15.57
N VAL A 3 4.59 4.08 14.82
CA VAL A 3 4.41 2.70 15.27
C VAL A 3 5.37 1.80 14.49
N ARG A 4 5.84 0.67 15.02
CA ARG A 4 6.57 -0.29 14.18
C ARG A 4 5.58 -1.08 13.34
N LEU A 5 5.88 -1.25 12.05
CA LEU A 5 5.08 -2.11 11.17
C LEU A 5 5.17 -3.56 11.67
N ALA A 6 4.01 -4.17 11.90
CA ALA A 6 3.87 -5.57 12.24
C ALA A 6 3.22 -6.30 11.06
N MET A 7 3.75 -7.48 10.75
CA MET A 7 3.18 -8.36 9.71
C MET A 7 1.79 -8.83 10.11
N ARG A 8 0.92 -9.03 9.11
CA ARG A 8 -0.44 -9.55 9.29
C ARG A 8 -1.24 -8.79 10.36
N THR A 9 -1.02 -7.49 10.46
CA THR A 9 -1.74 -6.59 11.37
C THR A 9 -2.43 -5.54 10.53
N ARG A 10 -3.68 -5.23 10.87
CA ARG A 10 -4.45 -4.16 10.24
C ARG A 10 -4.37 -2.90 11.09
N TYR A 11 -4.08 -1.78 10.44
CA TYR A 11 -3.99 -0.47 11.04
C TYR A 11 -5.09 0.44 10.49
N ASN A 12 -5.86 1.06 11.38
CA ASN A 12 -6.84 2.08 11.01
C ASN A 12 -6.21 3.47 11.14
N VAL A 13 -6.33 4.26 10.09
CA VAL A 13 -5.77 5.61 10.01
C VAL A 13 -6.85 6.56 9.52
N SER A 14 -7.26 7.53 10.34
CA SER A 14 -8.27 8.51 9.94
C SER A 14 -7.61 9.83 9.53
N MET A 15 -7.85 10.24 8.28
CA MET A 15 -7.44 11.52 7.71
C MET A 15 -8.52 12.60 7.85
N LEU A 16 -9.57 12.33 8.64
CA LEU A 16 -10.70 13.25 8.82
C LEU A 16 -10.21 14.60 9.35
N ASP A 17 -10.64 15.66 8.68
CA ASP A 17 -10.26 17.06 8.92
C ASP A 17 -8.75 17.38 8.83
N ARG A 18 -7.92 16.45 8.35
CA ARG A 18 -6.46 16.63 8.23
C ARG A 18 -6.00 17.10 6.87
N VAL A 19 -6.73 16.77 5.80
CA VAL A 19 -6.27 17.08 4.43
C VAL A 19 -6.66 18.49 4.02
N GLN A 20 -5.73 19.18 3.37
CA GLN A 20 -5.89 20.52 2.82
C GLN A 20 -5.08 20.66 1.53
N TYR A 21 -5.61 21.42 0.57
CA TYR A 21 -4.89 21.81 -0.64
C TYR A 21 -5.50 23.11 -1.20
N GLY A 22 -4.89 24.24 -0.84
CA GLY A 22 -5.42 25.56 -1.20
C GLY A 22 -6.91 25.72 -0.85
N PRO A 23 -7.73 26.29 -1.75
CA PRO A 23 -9.16 26.48 -1.52
C PRO A 23 -10.03 25.24 -1.86
N VAL A 24 -9.43 24.11 -2.23
CA VAL A 24 -10.20 22.93 -2.64
C VAL A 24 -10.95 22.34 -1.44
N PRO A 25 -12.28 22.15 -1.51
CA PRO A 25 -13.06 21.58 -0.42
C PRO A 25 -12.56 20.18 -0.01
N ARG A 26 -12.50 19.89 1.29
CA ARG A 26 -12.02 18.61 1.83
C ARG A 26 -12.75 17.41 1.24
N GLN A 27 -14.07 17.49 1.08
CA GLN A 27 -14.87 16.43 0.49
C GLN A 27 -14.36 16.04 -0.91
N ARG A 28 -14.01 17.03 -1.73
CA ARG A 28 -13.45 16.81 -3.07
C ARG A 28 -12.05 16.18 -3.01
N LEU A 29 -11.26 16.50 -1.98
CA LEU A 29 -9.97 15.85 -1.74
C LEU A 29 -10.16 14.39 -1.33
N TYR A 30 -11.10 14.10 -0.44
CA TYR A 30 -11.42 12.73 -0.02
C TYR A 30 -11.84 11.84 -1.19
N GLU A 31 -12.68 12.35 -2.08
CA GLU A 31 -13.07 11.68 -3.32
C GLU A 31 -11.84 11.39 -4.21
N ARG A 32 -10.93 12.36 -4.37
CA ARG A 32 -9.73 12.21 -5.19
C ARG A 32 -8.75 11.18 -4.64
N PHE A 33 -8.61 11.06 -3.33
CA PHE A 33 -7.70 10.06 -2.77
C PHE A 33 -8.17 8.61 -2.88
N THR A 34 -9.42 8.38 -3.28
CA THR A 34 -9.87 7.03 -3.64
C THR A 34 -9.26 6.55 -4.96
N ASP A 35 -8.66 7.44 -5.76
CA ASP A 35 -7.91 7.09 -6.97
C ASP A 35 -6.46 6.75 -6.60
N GLY A 36 -6.09 5.48 -6.77
CA GLY A 36 -4.74 4.99 -6.49
C GLY A 36 -3.62 5.63 -7.32
N ARG A 37 -3.93 6.29 -8.45
CA ARG A 37 -2.92 7.09 -9.19
C ARG A 37 -2.61 8.40 -8.47
N ILE A 38 -3.58 8.97 -7.78
CA ILE A 38 -3.43 10.23 -7.03
C ILE A 38 -2.85 9.92 -5.65
N SER A 39 -3.40 8.93 -4.94
CA SER A 39 -2.96 8.62 -3.58
C SER A 39 -1.69 7.78 -3.51
N GLY A 40 -1.32 7.02 -4.55
CA GLY A 40 -0.18 6.10 -4.51
C GLY A 40 1.13 6.74 -4.02
N LEU A 41 1.53 7.86 -4.64
CA LEU A 41 2.77 8.56 -4.24
C LEU A 41 2.68 9.12 -2.81
N LEU A 42 1.51 9.65 -2.43
CA LEU A 42 1.29 10.19 -1.09
C LEU A 42 1.23 9.09 -0.02
N ASN A 43 0.81 7.88 -0.42
CA ASN A 43 0.76 6.73 0.47
C ASN A 43 2.18 6.27 0.86
N GLU A 44 3.16 6.35 -0.05
CA GLU A 44 4.57 6.07 0.29
C GLU A 44 5.10 7.05 1.36
N ASP A 45 4.78 8.35 1.23
CA ASP A 45 5.17 9.37 2.22
C ASP A 45 4.41 9.19 3.55
N LEU A 46 3.13 8.83 3.47
CA LEU A 46 2.31 8.50 4.64
C LEU A 46 2.90 7.32 5.41
N LEU A 47 3.30 6.25 4.71
CA LEU A 47 3.83 5.03 5.33
C LEU A 47 5.12 5.32 6.13
N GLN A 48 6.03 6.13 5.60
CA GLN A 48 7.26 6.54 6.31
C GLN A 48 6.97 7.39 7.54
N THR A 49 5.94 8.23 7.46
CA THR A 49 5.53 9.08 8.59
C THR A 49 4.88 8.26 9.70
N LEU A 50 4.07 7.26 9.34
CA LEU A 50 3.35 6.43 10.31
C LEU A 50 4.22 5.36 10.95
N PHE A 51 5.15 4.76 10.17
CA PHE A 51 5.91 3.60 10.61
C PHE A 51 7.39 3.92 10.85
N ILE A 52 7.82 3.82 12.11
CA ILE A 52 9.22 4.09 12.49
C ILE A 52 10.14 3.15 11.72
N GLY A 53 11.13 3.74 11.06
CA GLY A 53 12.21 3.01 10.43
C GLY A 53 11.89 2.52 9.02
N LEU A 54 10.74 2.89 8.44
CA LEU A 54 10.51 2.79 6.99
C LEU A 54 11.01 4.06 6.29
N THR A 55 11.74 3.87 5.20
CA THR A 55 12.26 4.96 4.35
C THR A 55 11.90 4.69 2.89
N ARG A 56 11.56 5.74 2.14
CA ARG A 56 11.36 5.66 0.69
C ARG A 56 12.63 5.25 -0.01
N ASN A 57 12.47 4.50 -1.08
CA ASN A 57 13.49 4.37 -2.09
C ASN A 57 13.29 5.46 -3.16
N ASP A 58 14.07 6.55 -3.09
CA ASP A 58 13.98 7.66 -4.05
C ASP A 58 14.67 7.38 -5.39
N VAL A 59 15.31 6.21 -5.53
CA VAL A 59 15.94 5.79 -6.79
C VAL A 59 14.83 5.33 -7.74
N GLY A 60 14.42 6.24 -8.64
CA GLY A 60 13.42 5.96 -9.67
C GLY A 60 13.77 4.70 -10.47
N GLY A 61 12.83 3.76 -10.57
CA GLY A 61 13.05 2.46 -11.22
C GLY A 61 13.61 1.37 -10.30
N GLY A 62 13.70 1.61 -9.00
CA GLY A 62 14.07 0.60 -8.01
C GLY A 62 13.14 -0.63 -7.97
N SER A 63 13.64 -1.74 -7.43
CA SER A 63 12.89 -2.99 -7.31
C SER A 63 11.85 -3.01 -6.18
N HIS A 64 11.81 -1.95 -5.37
CA HIS A 64 10.96 -1.78 -4.18
C HIS A 64 10.71 -0.29 -3.91
N ASP A 65 9.63 0.01 -3.18
CA ASP A 65 9.20 1.38 -2.86
C ASP A 65 9.72 1.85 -1.50
N LEU A 66 9.81 0.92 -0.53
CA LEU A 66 10.16 1.21 0.87
C LEU A 66 11.20 0.21 1.36
N MET A 67 12.04 0.65 2.29
CA MET A 67 13.03 -0.20 2.96
C MET A 67 13.02 0.08 4.45
N ASP A 68 13.33 -0.94 5.27
CA ASP A 68 13.51 -0.74 6.71
C ASP A 68 14.98 -0.70 7.15
N GLN A 69 15.20 -0.45 8.45
CA GLN A 69 16.54 -0.39 9.06
C GLN A 69 17.33 -1.71 8.97
N GLN A 70 16.70 -2.83 8.65
CA GLN A 70 17.34 -4.12 8.42
C GLN A 70 17.59 -4.38 6.92
N ASN A 71 17.43 -3.36 6.06
CA ASN A 71 17.46 -3.45 4.60
C ASN A 71 16.42 -4.41 4.00
N ARG A 72 15.34 -4.71 4.74
CA ARG A 72 14.22 -5.47 4.17
C ARG A 72 13.44 -4.56 3.24
N ARG A 73 13.13 -5.08 2.06
CA ARG A 73 12.51 -4.32 0.96
C ARG A 73 11.01 -4.58 0.92
N TYR A 74 10.24 -3.53 0.70
CA TYR A 74 8.78 -3.58 0.67
C TYR A 74 8.24 -2.91 -0.58
N GLU A 75 7.21 -3.51 -1.15
CA GLU A 75 6.43 -2.90 -2.23
C GLU A 75 5.13 -2.35 -1.64
N SER A 76 4.83 -1.09 -1.93
CA SER A 76 3.58 -0.47 -1.55
C SER A 76 2.53 -0.66 -2.64
N ARG A 77 1.28 -0.91 -2.22
CA ARG A 77 0.17 -1.12 -3.14
C ARG A 77 -1.09 -0.44 -2.63
N THR A 78 -1.74 0.32 -3.51
CA THR A 78 -2.98 1.02 -3.17
C THR A 78 -4.18 0.19 -3.62
N ILE A 79 -5.10 -0.11 -2.70
CA ILE A 79 -6.34 -0.82 -2.98
C ILE A 79 -7.44 0.20 -3.25
N THR A 80 -8.13 0.01 -4.38
CA THR A 80 -9.28 0.83 -4.78
C THR A 80 -10.53 -0.04 -4.87
N ASN A 81 -11.68 0.54 -5.22
CA ASN A 81 -12.91 -0.23 -5.48
C ASN A 81 -12.76 -1.25 -6.61
N ARG A 82 -11.68 -1.16 -7.41
CA ARG A 82 -11.35 -2.12 -8.46
C ARG A 82 -10.44 -3.24 -7.95
N GLY A 83 -10.11 -3.30 -6.67
CA GLY A 83 -9.07 -4.17 -6.12
C GLY A 83 -7.66 -3.59 -6.29
N VAL A 84 -6.67 -4.48 -6.32
CA VAL A 84 -5.25 -4.12 -6.38
C VAL A 84 -4.47 -5.04 -7.30
N ASN A 85 -3.63 -4.46 -8.16
CA ASN A 85 -2.74 -5.24 -9.01
C ASN A 85 -1.46 -5.59 -8.22
N LEU A 86 -1.02 -6.83 -8.33
CA LEU A 86 0.21 -7.33 -7.71
C LEU A 86 1.41 -7.22 -8.65
N VAL A 87 1.14 -7.05 -9.94
CA VAL A 87 2.14 -6.87 -10.99
C VAL A 87 2.75 -5.45 -10.94
N PRO A 88 4.04 -5.27 -11.28
CA PRO A 88 4.67 -3.96 -11.40
C PRO A 88 3.93 -3.00 -12.33
N SER A 89 3.89 -1.72 -11.97
CA SER A 89 3.21 -0.66 -12.74
C SER A 89 3.73 -0.52 -14.18
N ASN A 90 5.01 -0.80 -14.41
CA ASN A 90 5.65 -0.79 -15.74
C ASN A 90 5.23 -1.97 -16.63
N GLN A 91 4.59 -3.01 -16.10
CA GLN A 91 3.98 -4.12 -16.84
C GLN A 91 2.44 -4.00 -16.93
N ILE A 92 1.85 -2.96 -16.35
CA ILE A 92 0.41 -2.70 -16.38
C ILE A 92 0.13 -1.60 -17.42
N GLY A 93 -0.64 -1.89 -18.46
CA GLY A 93 -1.00 -0.92 -19.51
C GLY A 93 -1.33 -1.57 -20.84
N GLN A 94 -1.98 -0.83 -21.74
CA GLN A 94 -2.34 -1.32 -23.06
C GLN A 94 -1.07 -1.64 -23.86
N GLY A 95 -1.02 -2.84 -24.47
CA GLY A 95 0.14 -3.31 -25.24
C GLY A 95 1.31 -3.86 -24.43
N ARG A 96 1.23 -3.90 -23.09
CA ARG A 96 2.28 -4.47 -22.23
C ARG A 96 2.04 -5.96 -21.99
N MET A 97 3.06 -6.78 -22.21
CA MET A 97 3.04 -8.20 -21.87
C MET A 97 3.45 -8.39 -20.41
N ILE A 98 2.75 -9.30 -19.74
CA ILE A 98 3.11 -9.72 -18.38
C ILE A 98 4.24 -10.73 -18.49
N ASN A 99 5.37 -10.45 -17.85
CA ASN A 99 6.46 -11.39 -17.71
C ASN A 99 6.37 -12.01 -16.31
N LEU A 100 5.89 -13.25 -16.23
CA LEU A 100 5.71 -13.97 -14.96
C LEU A 100 7.03 -14.25 -14.25
N ASP A 101 8.10 -14.51 -15.00
CA ASP A 101 9.44 -14.75 -14.46
C ASP A 101 9.99 -13.49 -13.80
N ALA A 102 9.86 -12.34 -14.46
CA ALA A 102 10.25 -11.04 -13.89
C ALA A 102 9.43 -10.69 -12.63
N ILE A 103 8.17 -11.15 -12.55
CA ILE A 103 7.35 -10.98 -11.34
C ILE A 103 7.82 -11.92 -10.22
N ALA A 104 8.22 -13.15 -10.55
CA ALA A 104 8.77 -14.11 -9.58
C ALA A 104 10.13 -13.64 -9.05
N GLU A 105 11.03 -13.18 -9.93
CA GLU A 105 12.33 -12.61 -9.56
C GLU A 105 12.17 -11.39 -8.64
N ARG A 106 11.32 -10.43 -9.03
CA ARG A 106 11.04 -9.26 -8.18
C ARG A 106 10.48 -9.66 -6.82
N ARG A 107 9.62 -10.68 -6.76
CA ARG A 107 9.08 -11.19 -5.50
C ARG A 107 10.19 -11.73 -4.58
N ASN A 108 11.17 -12.43 -5.13
CA ASN A 108 12.31 -12.94 -4.34
C ASN A 108 13.18 -11.83 -3.73
N GLU A 109 13.10 -10.60 -4.25
CA GLU A 109 13.80 -9.44 -3.66
C GLU A 109 13.01 -8.74 -2.55
N LEU A 110 11.71 -9.00 -2.43
CA LEU A 110 10.84 -8.34 -1.47
C LEU A 110 10.72 -9.16 -0.20
N TYR A 111 10.65 -8.47 0.93
CA TYR A 111 10.28 -9.08 2.20
C TYR A 111 8.76 -9.19 2.34
N ALA A 112 8.03 -8.11 1.99
CA ALA A 112 6.58 -8.07 2.10
C ALA A 112 5.96 -7.01 1.18
N PHE A 113 4.67 -7.17 0.92
CA PHE A 113 3.84 -6.09 0.38
C PHE A 113 3.20 -5.31 1.53
N ILE A 114 3.13 -3.99 1.39
CA ILE A 114 2.35 -3.10 2.25
C ILE A 114 1.17 -2.56 1.45
N PHE A 115 -0.03 -2.82 1.92
CA PHE A 115 -1.26 -2.39 1.27
C PHE A 115 -1.84 -1.19 2.00
N VAL A 116 -2.24 -0.18 1.23
CA VAL A 116 -3.03 0.97 1.70
C VAL A 116 -4.38 0.94 1.01
N ASP A 117 -5.43 0.66 1.77
CA ASP A 117 -6.80 0.62 1.31
C ASP A 117 -7.47 1.98 1.46
N VAL A 118 -7.71 2.62 0.32
CA VAL A 118 -8.28 3.97 0.23
C VAL A 118 -9.77 3.95 -0.10
N ARG A 119 -10.41 2.77 -0.18
CA ARG A 119 -11.84 2.64 -0.53
C ARG A 119 -12.75 3.42 0.42
N ASN A 120 -12.35 3.54 1.68
CA ASN A 120 -13.14 4.18 2.74
C ASN A 120 -12.63 5.57 3.12
N SER A 121 -11.94 6.27 2.20
CA SER A 121 -11.46 7.65 2.39
C SER A 121 -12.54 8.53 3.05
N PRO A 122 -12.21 9.26 4.14
CA PRO A 122 -10.88 9.55 4.66
C PRO A 122 -10.31 8.54 5.67
N ASN A 123 -10.95 7.38 5.87
CA ASN A 123 -10.46 6.34 6.78
C ASN A 123 -9.75 5.24 6.00
N TYR A 124 -8.45 5.13 6.17
CA TYR A 124 -7.63 4.14 5.47
C TYR A 124 -7.38 2.92 6.34
N PHE A 125 -7.27 1.77 5.68
CA PHE A 125 -6.73 0.57 6.31
C PHE A 125 -5.37 0.28 5.72
N ILE A 126 -4.40 0.02 6.59
CA ILE A 126 -3.05 -0.35 6.19
C ILE A 126 -2.74 -1.72 6.76
N PHE A 127 -2.18 -2.61 5.95
CA PHE A 127 -1.75 -3.92 6.40
C PHE A 127 -0.58 -4.42 5.55
N SER A 128 0.11 -5.44 6.03
CA SER A 128 1.23 -6.03 5.30
C SER A 128 1.10 -7.54 5.20
N ILE A 129 1.57 -8.09 4.08
CA ILE A 129 1.56 -9.52 3.79
C ILE A 129 2.97 -9.93 3.34
N PRO A 130 3.61 -10.90 4.00
CA PRO A 130 4.88 -11.50 3.57
C PRO A 130 4.82 -12.01 2.13
N VAL A 131 5.92 -11.90 1.38
CA VAL A 131 5.90 -12.28 -0.05
C VAL A 131 5.69 -13.79 -0.29
N ASP A 132 6.02 -14.62 0.68
CA ASP A 132 5.85 -16.07 0.69
C ASP A 132 4.42 -16.51 1.07
N ASP A 133 3.52 -15.56 1.29
CA ASP A 133 2.12 -15.87 1.56
C ASP A 133 1.43 -16.52 0.34
N PRO A 134 0.69 -17.63 0.51
CA PRO A 134 0.03 -18.35 -0.59
C PRO A 134 -0.92 -17.49 -1.43
N VAL A 135 -1.39 -16.34 -0.91
CA VAL A 135 -2.20 -15.40 -1.68
C VAL A 135 -1.50 -14.94 -2.97
N PHE A 136 -0.16 -14.94 -2.98
CA PHE A 136 0.63 -14.46 -4.10
C PHE A 136 0.89 -15.51 -5.18
N GLU A 137 0.67 -16.80 -4.92
CA GLU A 137 1.25 -17.89 -5.72
C GLU A 137 0.92 -17.79 -7.22
N TYR A 138 -0.27 -17.31 -7.60
CA TYR A 138 -0.67 -17.22 -9.02
C TYR A 138 -1.56 -16.02 -9.37
N ARG A 139 -1.44 -14.90 -8.64
CA ARG A 139 -2.40 -13.79 -8.78
C ARG A 139 -1.77 -12.54 -9.37
N ARG A 140 -2.26 -12.14 -10.55
CA ARG A 140 -2.01 -10.80 -11.13
C ARG A 140 -2.63 -9.69 -10.29
N LYS A 141 -3.76 -9.98 -9.66
CA LYS A 141 -4.65 -9.00 -9.04
C LYS A 141 -5.44 -9.64 -7.91
N LEU A 142 -5.69 -8.89 -6.85
CA LEU A 142 -6.66 -9.24 -5.80
C LEU A 142 -7.93 -8.40 -5.98
N THR A 143 -9.09 -9.05 -5.86
CA THR A 143 -10.38 -8.36 -5.77
C THR A 143 -10.59 -7.79 -4.37
N CYS A 144 -11.57 -6.90 -4.23
CA CYS A 144 -11.99 -6.37 -2.94
C CYS A 144 -12.37 -7.47 -1.94
N ASN A 145 -13.22 -8.41 -2.36
CA ASN A 145 -13.64 -9.52 -1.50
C ASN A 145 -12.46 -10.38 -1.04
N GLN A 146 -11.52 -10.67 -1.94
CA GLN A 146 -10.31 -11.42 -1.59
C GLN A 146 -9.45 -10.66 -0.57
N VAL A 147 -9.31 -9.34 -0.73
CA VAL A 147 -8.65 -8.51 0.27
C VAL A 147 -9.36 -8.63 1.61
N ASP A 148 -10.67 -8.47 1.63
CA ASP A 148 -11.48 -8.48 2.84
C ASP A 148 -11.41 -9.84 3.56
N GLU A 149 -11.38 -10.96 2.82
CA GLU A 149 -11.15 -12.31 3.33
C GLU A 149 -9.77 -12.48 3.97
N ILE A 150 -8.70 -11.99 3.31
CA ILE A 150 -7.32 -12.09 3.82
C ILE A 150 -7.18 -11.37 5.16
N VAL A 151 -7.80 -10.20 5.30
CA VAL A 151 -7.61 -9.35 6.48
C VAL A 151 -8.68 -9.54 7.54
N ALA A 152 -9.63 -10.46 7.34
CA ALA A 152 -10.76 -10.68 8.25
C ALA A 152 -10.29 -10.99 9.68
N ASP A 153 -9.22 -11.79 9.80
CA ASP A 153 -8.70 -12.27 11.08
C ASP A 153 -7.48 -11.48 11.59
N TYR A 154 -7.09 -10.41 10.88
CA TYR A 154 -5.91 -9.64 11.29
C TYR A 154 -6.22 -8.82 12.55
N PRO A 155 -5.35 -8.85 13.58
CA PRO A 155 -5.51 -7.99 14.74
C PRO A 155 -5.56 -6.52 14.29
N ASN A 156 -6.53 -5.80 14.84
CA ASN A 156 -6.81 -4.42 14.45
C ASN A 156 -6.18 -3.43 15.44
N ARG A 157 -5.45 -2.43 14.93
CA ARG A 157 -4.81 -1.37 15.71
C ARG A 157 -5.18 0.00 15.15
N THR A 158 -5.47 0.97 16.01
CA THR A 158 -5.70 2.34 15.57
C THR A 158 -4.42 3.16 15.73
N ILE A 159 -3.97 3.83 14.67
CA ILE A 159 -2.85 4.77 14.76
C ILE A 159 -3.43 6.19 14.88
N PRO A 160 -3.28 6.86 16.04
CA PRO A 160 -3.67 8.26 16.15
C PRO A 160 -2.67 9.13 15.38
N ILE A 161 -3.17 9.86 14.39
CA ILE A 161 -2.38 10.93 13.73
C ILE A 161 -2.32 12.11 14.70
N ARG A 162 -1.11 12.43 15.18
CA ARG A 162 -0.81 13.66 15.91
C ARG A 162 0.12 14.48 15.03
N LEU A 163 -0.30 15.70 14.69
CA LEU A 163 0.54 16.72 14.05
C LEU A 163 1.53 17.29 15.07
#